data_AF-R6YGJ0-F1
#
_entry.id   AF-R6YGJ0-F1
#
_cell.length_a   1.000
_cell.length_b   1.000
_cell.length_c   1.000
_cell.angle_alpha   90.00
_cell.angle_beta   90.00
_cell.angle_gamma   90.00
#
_symmetry.space_group_name_H-M   'P 1'
#
loop_
_entity.id
_entity.type
_entity.pdbx_description
1 polymer ?
#
loop_
_entity_poly.entity_id
_entity_poly.type
_entity_poly.pdbx_seq_one_letter_code
_entity_poly.pdbx_strand_id
1 'polypeptide(L)'
;MPLHHALDVEPVSEKALYVHESDLADPSQADVPVASKAQGKPLDRRERLQLELRSQPEDNVRVYIPLDINENAILRRLHHIFWKYGEVSEANEAPFCSEVETLVSQVEIYDQVWFVREGDSGNHHSGKATAIVKEMCLWLVEHPGCGERFPMDLVEELRREYQLCFDE
;
A
#
# COMPACT_ATOMS: atom_id res chain seq x y z
N MET A 1 -0.96 -7.37 -8.19
CA MET A 1 0.13 -7.17 -7.19
C MET A 1 -0.12 -8.09 -5.99
N PRO A 2 0.89 -8.58 -5.24
CA PRO A 2 0.61 -9.33 -4.01
C PRO A 2 0.08 -8.37 -2.94
N LEU A 3 -1.17 -8.58 -2.50
CA LEU A 3 -1.96 -7.71 -1.63
C LEU A 3 -1.64 -7.87 -0.14
N HIS A 4 -0.40 -8.24 0.21
CA HIS A 4 0.03 -8.37 1.60
C HIS A 4 1.50 -7.94 1.78
N HIS A 5 1.69 -6.70 2.21
CA HIS A 5 2.93 -6.14 2.72
C HIS A 5 3.32 -6.87 4.00
N ALA A 6 4.61 -7.24 4.11
CA ALA A 6 5.15 -7.78 5.35
C ALA A 6 5.40 -6.61 6.33
N LEU A 7 4.50 -6.41 7.28
CA LEU A 7 4.66 -5.37 8.30
C LEU A 7 5.71 -5.78 9.34
N ASP A 8 6.67 -4.88 9.61
CA ASP A 8 7.55 -5.00 10.78
C ASP A 8 6.74 -4.62 12.04
N VAL A 9 6.68 -5.56 12.98
CA VAL A 9 5.94 -5.43 14.24
C VAL A 9 6.90 -5.45 15.44
N GLU A 10 8.21 -5.37 15.20
CA GLU A 10 9.16 -5.21 16.27
C GLU A 10 8.93 -3.88 16.99
N PRO A 11 9.01 -3.85 18.33
CA PRO A 11 8.81 -2.62 19.08
C PRO A 11 9.86 -1.58 18.68
N VAL A 12 9.39 -0.38 18.37
CA VAL A 12 10.27 0.77 18.12
C VAL A 12 11.15 0.98 19.35
N SER A 13 12.47 1.07 19.14
CA SER A 13 13.43 1.30 20.23
C SER A 13 13.08 2.58 21.01
N GLU A 14 13.20 2.55 22.33
CA GLU A 14 13.06 3.76 23.17
C GLU A 14 14.04 4.88 22.81
N LYS A 15 15.11 4.55 22.07
CA LYS A 15 16.13 5.49 21.59
C LYS A 15 15.85 6.02 20.18
N ALA A 16 14.72 5.64 19.57
CA ALA A 16 14.36 6.12 18.24
C ALA A 16 14.16 7.64 18.27
N LEU A 17 14.78 8.32 17.32
CA LEU A 17 14.59 9.75 17.10
C LEU A 17 13.61 9.95 15.96
N TYR A 18 12.60 10.79 16.20
CA TYR A 18 11.62 11.17 15.18
C TYR A 18 12.15 12.38 14.41
N VAL A 19 12.28 12.22 13.09
CA VAL A 19 12.61 13.32 12.18
C VAL A 19 11.33 13.72 11.46
N HIS A 20 10.89 14.95 11.67
CA HIS A 20 9.66 15.48 11.08
C HIS A 20 9.89 16.10 9.68
N GLU A 21 11.12 16.05 9.17
CA GLU A 21 11.47 16.63 7.87
C GLU A 21 11.34 15.59 6.76
N SER A 22 10.15 15.54 6.15
CA SER A 22 9.80 14.60 5.07
C SER A 22 10.64 14.80 3.79
N ASP A 23 11.26 15.96 3.62
CA ASP A 23 12.01 16.35 2.41
C ASP A 23 13.47 15.83 2.39
N LEU A 24 13.93 15.17 3.46
CA LEU A 24 15.31 14.68 3.59
C LEU A 24 15.56 13.33 2.89
N ALA A 25 14.51 12.63 2.46
CA ALA A 25 14.66 11.34 1.79
C ALA A 25 15.24 11.56 0.37
N ASP A 26 16.45 11.04 0.12
CA ASP A 26 17.06 11.04 -1.22
C ASP A 26 16.31 10.02 -2.11
N PRO A 27 15.60 10.47 -3.16
CA PRO A 27 14.82 9.58 -4.02
C PRO A 27 15.69 8.61 -4.83
N SER A 28 16.99 8.84 -4.96
CA SER A 28 17.91 7.96 -5.73
C SER A 28 18.29 6.66 -5.01
N GLN A 29 18.00 6.56 -3.71
CA GLN A 29 18.30 5.37 -2.89
C GLN A 29 17.25 4.25 -3.03
N ALA A 30 16.10 4.51 -3.64
CA ALA A 30 15.03 3.52 -3.80
C ALA A 30 15.37 2.40 -4.80
N ASP A 31 16.36 2.61 -5.68
CA ASP A 31 16.63 1.75 -6.83
C ASP A 31 17.93 0.93 -6.74
N VAL A 32 18.57 0.81 -5.57
CA VAL A 32 19.82 0.04 -5.48
C VAL A 32 19.51 -1.46 -5.36
N PRO A 33 19.77 -2.29 -6.39
CA PRO A 33 19.53 -3.72 -6.28
C PRO A 33 20.65 -4.32 -5.43
N VAL A 34 20.31 -4.84 -4.26
CA VAL A 34 21.27 -5.61 -3.46
C VAL A 34 21.52 -6.92 -4.17
N ALA A 35 22.70 -7.04 -4.80
CA ALA A 35 23.17 -8.24 -5.46
C ALA A 35 23.28 -9.41 -4.46
N SER A 36 22.21 -10.19 -4.34
CA SER A 36 22.20 -11.38 -3.48
C SER A 36 22.89 -12.54 -4.19
N LYS A 37 24.20 -12.70 -3.96
CA LYS A 37 24.87 -14.00 -4.15
C LYS A 37 24.74 -14.81 -2.86
N ALA A 38 23.69 -15.62 -2.76
CA ALA A 38 23.62 -16.67 -1.75
C ALA A 38 22.99 -17.93 -2.37
N GLN A 39 23.82 -18.96 -2.59
CA GLN A 39 23.37 -20.32 -2.87
C GLN A 39 22.85 -20.92 -1.56
N GLY A 40 21.53 -21.07 -1.45
CA GLY A 40 20.84 -21.66 -0.30
C GLY A 40 19.35 -21.83 -0.59
N LYS A 41 18.65 -22.62 0.24
CA LYS A 41 17.18 -22.77 0.15
C LYS A 41 16.51 -21.39 0.09
N PRO A 42 15.40 -21.22 -0.67
CA PRO A 42 14.70 -19.94 -0.73
C PRO A 42 14.27 -19.53 0.68
N LEU A 43 14.81 -18.42 1.17
CA LEU A 43 14.36 -17.78 2.41
C LEU A 43 12.98 -17.16 2.17
N ASP A 44 12.10 -17.24 3.16
CA ASP A 44 10.84 -16.51 3.10
C ASP A 44 11.08 -14.99 3.06
N ARG A 45 10.14 -14.22 2.49
CA ARG A 45 10.30 -12.77 2.28
C ARG A 45 10.64 -12.03 3.57
N ARG A 46 10.04 -12.44 4.71
CA ARG A 46 10.32 -11.87 6.03
C ARG A 46 11.75 -12.15 6.50
N GLU A 47 12.23 -13.37 6.31
CA GLU A 47 13.58 -13.78 6.69
C GLU A 47 14.64 -13.05 5.86
N ARG A 48 14.37 -12.82 4.57
CA ARG A 48 15.23 -12.01 3.69
C ARG A 48 15.34 -10.57 4.17
N LEU A 49 14.21 -9.93 4.48
CA LEU A 49 14.20 -8.55 4.98
C LEU A 49 14.96 -8.45 6.32
N GLN A 50 14.77 -9.40 7.24
CA GLN A 50 15.51 -9.40 8.51
C GLN A 50 17.01 -9.63 8.32
N LEU A 51 17.41 -10.47 7.36
CA LEU A 51 18.82 -10.67 7.05
C LEU A 51 19.43 -9.41 6.42
N GLU A 52 18.75 -8.79 5.46
CA GLU A 52 19.14 -7.52 4.84
C GLU A 52 19.30 -6.43 5.91
N LEU A 53 18.35 -6.36 6.85
CA LEU A 53 18.34 -5.42 7.96
C LEU A 53 19.48 -5.64 8.96
N ARG A 54 19.90 -6.90 9.16
CA ARG A 54 21.03 -7.30 10.01
C ARG A 54 22.38 -7.21 9.30
N SER A 55 22.41 -7.23 7.97
CA SER A 55 23.63 -7.10 7.16
C SER A 55 24.02 -5.66 6.86
N GLN A 56 23.23 -4.69 7.34
CA GLN A 56 23.49 -3.28 7.13
C GLN A 56 24.63 -2.79 8.02
N PRO A 57 25.45 -1.82 7.55
CA PRO A 57 26.49 -1.18 8.36
C PRO A 57 25.99 -0.70 9.73
N GLU A 58 26.83 -0.82 10.75
CA GLU A 58 26.52 -0.46 12.14
C GLU A 58 26.23 1.04 12.33
N ASP A 59 26.63 1.90 11.39
CA ASP A 59 26.42 3.35 11.42
C ASP A 59 25.13 3.80 10.71
N ASN A 60 24.28 2.86 10.26
CA ASN A 60 23.04 3.22 9.59
C ASN A 60 22.03 3.87 10.54
N VAL A 61 21.66 5.11 10.21
CA VAL A 61 20.58 5.84 10.88
C VAL A 61 19.25 5.47 10.21
N ARG A 62 18.35 4.82 10.97
CA ARG A 62 16.98 4.55 10.52
C ARG A 62 16.07 5.68 10.94
N VAL A 63 15.47 6.34 9.96
CA VAL A 63 14.45 7.36 10.17
C VAL A 63 13.08 6.73 9.97
N TYR A 64 12.27 6.73 11.02
CA TYR A 64 10.86 6.34 10.93
C TYR A 64 10.03 7.61 10.73
N ILE A 65 9.42 7.75 9.56
CA ILE A 65 8.48 8.84 9.28
C ILE A 65 7.10 8.38 9.75
N PRO A 66 6.47 9.06 10.72
CA PRO A 66 5.11 8.73 11.13
C PRO A 66 4.16 9.01 9.96
N LEU A 67 3.39 7.98 9.56
CA LEU A 67 2.35 8.10 8.56
C LEU A 67 0.99 7.83 9.22
N ASP A 68 0.16 8.86 9.31
CA ASP A 68 -1.19 8.75 9.87
C ASP A 68 -2.15 8.16 8.83
N ILE A 69 -2.32 6.84 8.87
CA ILE A 69 -3.31 6.14 8.03
C ILE A 69 -4.63 6.04 8.78
N ASN A 70 -5.66 6.71 8.24
CA ASN A 70 -7.04 6.57 8.68
C ASN A 70 -7.99 6.69 7.49
N GLU A 71 -9.22 6.20 7.66
CA GLU A 71 -10.28 6.21 6.64
C GLU A 71 -10.45 7.57 5.95
N ASN A 72 -10.62 8.66 6.72
CA ASN A 72 -10.78 10.00 6.16
C ASN A 72 -9.55 10.50 5.41
N ALA A 73 -8.33 10.12 5.82
CA ALA A 73 -7.11 10.47 5.10
C ALA A 73 -7.01 9.72 3.76
N ILE A 74 -7.37 8.43 3.74
CA ILE A 74 -7.38 7.60 2.53
C ILE A 74 -8.40 8.14 1.52
N LEU A 75 -9.66 8.36 1.93
CA LEU A 75 -10.71 8.83 1.03
C LEU A 75 -10.43 10.26 0.53
N ARG A 76 -9.91 11.15 1.37
CA ARG A 76 -9.48 12.48 0.90
C ARG A 76 -8.36 12.39 -0.15
N ARG A 77 -7.41 11.47 0.03
CA ARG A 77 -6.34 11.24 -0.95
C ARG A 77 -6.89 10.68 -2.25
N LEU A 78 -7.85 9.75 -2.19
CA LEU A 78 -8.59 9.25 -3.35
C LEU A 78 -9.20 10.41 -4.15
N HIS A 79 -10.01 11.25 -3.50
CA HIS A 79 -10.65 12.40 -4.17
C HIS A 79 -9.63 13.40 -4.72
N HIS A 80 -8.50 13.59 -4.04
CA HIS A 80 -7.43 14.45 -4.54
C HIS A 80 -6.81 13.90 -5.83
N ILE A 81 -6.57 12.59 -5.91
CA ILE A 81 -6.07 11.93 -7.13
C ILE A 81 -7.07 12.14 -8.28
N PHE A 82 -8.35 11.90 -8.05
CA PHE A 82 -9.40 12.15 -9.05
C PHE A 82 -9.44 13.61 -9.51
N TRP A 83 -9.37 14.56 -8.58
CA TRP A 83 -9.35 15.99 -8.92
C TRP A 83 -8.11 16.39 -9.72
N LYS A 84 -6.95 15.80 -9.41
CA LYS A 84 -5.67 16.08 -10.08
C LYS A 84 -5.66 15.59 -11.53
N TYR A 85 -6.13 14.37 -11.77
CA TYR A 85 -6.03 13.74 -13.09
C TYR A 85 -7.27 13.96 -13.98
N GLY A 86 -8.44 14.26 -13.39
CA GLY A 86 -9.70 14.37 -14.12
C GLY A 86 -10.23 13.00 -14.55
N GLU A 87 -10.89 12.95 -15.71
CA GLU A 87 -11.33 11.68 -16.30
C GLU A 87 -10.14 10.85 -16.80
N VAL A 88 -10.26 9.52 -16.64
CA VAL A 88 -9.25 8.59 -17.14
C VAL A 88 -9.23 8.60 -18.67
N SER A 89 -8.03 8.65 -19.25
CA SER A 89 -7.75 8.59 -20.68
C SER A 89 -6.43 7.87 -20.91
N GLU A 90 -6.20 7.40 -22.13
CA GLU A 90 -4.91 6.77 -22.50
C GLU A 90 -3.68 7.64 -22.12
N ALA A 91 -3.82 8.97 -22.16
CA ALA A 91 -2.72 9.90 -21.90
C ALA A 91 -2.35 10.03 -20.41
N ASN A 92 -3.31 9.81 -19.49
CA ASN A 92 -3.11 9.95 -18.04
C ASN A 92 -3.27 8.63 -17.27
N GLU A 93 -3.61 7.53 -17.94
CA GLU A 93 -3.91 6.24 -17.33
C GLU A 93 -2.77 5.73 -16.45
N ALA A 94 -1.56 5.67 -16.99
CA ALA A 94 -0.40 5.14 -16.28
C ALA A 94 -0.07 5.89 -14.96
N PRO A 95 0.10 7.24 -14.97
CA PRO A 95 0.37 7.97 -13.73
C PRO A 95 -0.82 7.99 -12.77
N PHE A 96 -2.06 7.95 -13.27
CA PHE A 96 -3.25 7.79 -12.43
C PHE A 96 -3.20 6.44 -11.70
N CYS A 97 -3.11 5.35 -12.46
CA CYS A 97 -3.11 3.99 -11.93
C CYS A 97 -2.04 3.82 -10.86
N SER A 98 -0.81 4.30 -11.12
CA SER A 98 0.29 4.22 -10.16
C SER A 98 0.01 4.92 -8.82
N GLU A 99 -0.67 6.08 -8.83
CA GLU A 99 -1.05 6.76 -7.58
C GLU A 99 -2.16 6.02 -6.82
N VAL A 100 -3.12 5.44 -7.55
CA VAL A 100 -4.19 4.64 -6.94
C VAL A 100 -3.63 3.33 -6.39
N GLU A 101 -2.70 2.66 -7.07
CA GLU A 101 -2.00 1.48 -6.54
C GLU A 101 -1.27 1.81 -5.23
N THR A 102 -0.63 2.97 -5.14
CA THR A 102 -0.01 3.44 -3.90
C THR A 102 -1.04 3.64 -2.78
N LEU A 103 -2.24 4.10 -3.12
CA LEU A 103 -3.34 4.24 -2.16
C LEU A 103 -3.90 2.87 -1.73
N VAL A 104 -4.02 1.92 -2.65
CA VAL A 104 -4.40 0.53 -2.34
C VAL A 104 -3.43 -0.10 -1.35
N SER A 105 -2.11 0.12 -1.51
CA SER A 105 -1.11 -0.30 -0.52
C SER A 105 -1.35 0.29 0.87
N GLN A 106 -1.80 1.56 0.97
CA GLN A 106 -2.16 2.16 2.27
C GLN A 106 -3.40 1.51 2.89
N VAL A 107 -4.43 1.22 2.07
CA VAL A 107 -5.63 0.50 2.52
C VAL A 107 -5.28 -0.89 3.02
N GLU A 108 -4.37 -1.57 2.35
CA GLU A 108 -3.93 -2.90 2.73
C GLU A 108 -3.17 -2.92 4.06
N ILE A 109 -2.29 -1.94 4.31
CA ILE A 109 -1.64 -1.78 5.63
C ILE A 109 -2.70 -1.51 6.70
N TYR A 110 -3.64 -0.60 6.41
CA TYR A 110 -4.76 -0.29 7.31
C TYR A 110 -5.59 -1.55 7.62
N ASP A 111 -5.84 -2.37 6.60
CA ASP A 111 -6.58 -3.61 6.71
C ASP A 111 -5.89 -4.60 7.63
N GLN A 112 -4.60 -4.88 7.39
CA GLN A 112 -3.83 -5.80 8.23
C GLN A 112 -3.82 -5.38 9.71
N VAL A 113 -3.67 -4.07 9.98
CA VAL A 113 -3.68 -3.55 11.35
C VAL A 113 -5.04 -3.70 12.02
N TRP A 114 -6.13 -3.39 11.31
CA TRP A 114 -7.47 -3.53 11.87
C TRP A 114 -7.93 -4.98 11.96
N PHE A 115 -7.50 -5.84 11.05
CA PHE A 115 -7.77 -7.27 11.10
C PHE A 115 -7.19 -7.89 12.38
N VAL A 116 -5.95 -7.52 12.76
CA VAL A 116 -5.35 -7.97 14.03
C VAL A 116 -6.12 -7.47 15.25
N ARG A 117 -6.73 -6.28 15.18
CA ARG A 117 -7.44 -5.65 16.31
C ARG A 117 -8.87 -6.15 16.50
N GLU A 118 -9.59 -6.33 15.41
CA GLU A 118 -11.05 -6.53 15.40
C GLU A 118 -11.48 -7.83 14.68
N GLY A 119 -10.56 -8.58 14.07
CA GLY A 119 -10.91 -9.77 13.27
C GLY A 119 -11.35 -10.97 14.13
N ASP A 120 -12.44 -11.63 13.71
CA ASP A 120 -12.78 -12.98 14.17
C ASP A 120 -13.33 -13.87 13.03
N SER A 121 -13.00 -15.16 13.14
CA SER A 121 -13.45 -16.36 12.43
C SER A 121 -14.00 -16.24 10.99
N GLY A 122 -13.10 -16.19 9.99
CA GLY A 122 -13.37 -16.69 8.63
C GLY A 122 -13.27 -15.70 7.48
N ASN A 123 -13.16 -14.39 7.76
CA ASN A 123 -12.89 -13.38 6.73
C ASN A 123 -11.39 -13.05 6.67
N HIS A 124 -10.86 -12.70 5.51
CA HIS A 124 -9.43 -12.36 5.33
C HIS A 124 -9.16 -10.85 5.48
N HIS A 125 -10.21 -10.04 5.53
CA HIS A 125 -10.15 -8.58 5.58
C HIS A 125 -11.01 -8.02 6.73
N SER A 126 -10.60 -6.87 7.26
CA SER A 126 -11.34 -6.08 8.25
C SER A 126 -12.53 -5.38 7.59
N GLY A 127 -13.66 -5.31 8.31
CA GLY A 127 -14.85 -4.62 7.81
C GLY A 127 -14.60 -3.14 7.48
N LYS A 128 -13.64 -2.49 8.15
CA LYS A 128 -13.25 -1.10 7.88
C LYS A 128 -12.54 -0.96 6.54
N ALA A 129 -11.58 -1.83 6.24
CA ALA A 129 -10.93 -1.81 4.92
C ALA A 129 -11.92 -2.18 3.81
N THR A 130 -12.77 -3.19 4.03
CA THR A 130 -13.83 -3.58 3.07
C THR A 130 -14.72 -2.40 2.72
N ALA A 131 -15.12 -1.56 3.70
CA ALA A 131 -15.91 -0.36 3.45
C ALA A 131 -15.18 0.66 2.56
N ILE A 132 -13.90 0.92 2.84
CA ILE A 132 -13.06 1.83 2.05
C ILE A 132 -12.90 1.32 0.61
N VAL A 133 -12.56 0.04 0.42
CA VAL A 133 -12.40 -0.54 -0.92
C VAL A 133 -13.71 -0.49 -1.69
N LYS A 134 -14.85 -0.74 -1.03
CA LYS A 134 -16.16 -0.61 -1.66
C LYS A 134 -16.39 0.79 -2.19
N GLU A 135 -16.09 1.82 -1.40
CA GLU A 135 -16.23 3.23 -1.82
C GLU A 135 -15.27 3.59 -2.97
N MET A 136 -14.01 3.14 -2.89
CA MET A 136 -13.04 3.30 -3.98
C MET A 136 -13.56 2.69 -5.29
N CYS A 137 -14.06 1.45 -5.24
CA CYS A 137 -14.62 0.77 -6.40
C CYS A 137 -15.85 1.48 -6.97
N LEU A 138 -16.78 1.97 -6.12
CA LEU A 138 -17.94 2.74 -6.59
C LEU A 138 -17.50 3.97 -7.37
N TRP A 139 -16.55 4.74 -6.81
CA TRP A 139 -16.09 5.96 -7.46
C TRP A 139 -15.40 5.69 -8.81
N LEU A 140 -14.57 4.64 -8.89
CA LEU A 140 -13.90 4.22 -10.11
C LEU A 140 -14.90 3.76 -11.20
N VAL A 141 -15.99 3.10 -10.81
CA VAL A 141 -17.04 2.65 -11.73
C VAL A 141 -17.92 3.80 -12.21
N GLU A 142 -18.17 4.82 -11.37
CA GLU A 142 -18.88 6.03 -11.78
C GLU A 142 -18.07 6.89 -12.75
N HIS A 143 -16.74 6.76 -12.74
CA HIS A 143 -15.81 7.54 -13.57
C HIS A 143 -14.85 6.63 -14.36
N PRO A 144 -15.37 5.76 -15.23
CA PRO A 144 -14.54 4.75 -15.90
C PRO A 144 -13.57 5.38 -16.92
N GLY A 145 -13.94 6.54 -17.48
CA GLY A 145 -13.16 7.19 -18.54
C GLY A 145 -13.00 6.32 -19.78
N CYS A 146 -11.89 6.53 -20.50
CA CYS A 146 -11.55 5.80 -21.73
C CYS A 146 -10.12 5.22 -21.71
N GLY A 147 -9.60 4.86 -20.53
CA GLY A 147 -8.34 4.12 -20.41
C GLY A 147 -8.41 2.74 -21.05
N GLU A 148 -7.25 2.17 -21.38
CA GLU A 148 -7.14 0.84 -21.98
C GLU A 148 -7.55 -0.26 -21.00
N ARG A 149 -7.17 -0.13 -19.73
CA ARG A 149 -7.39 -1.15 -18.67
C ARG A 149 -7.85 -0.56 -17.35
N PHE A 150 -7.21 0.53 -16.92
CA PHE A 150 -7.62 1.25 -15.72
C PHE A 150 -8.85 2.11 -16.04
N PRO A 151 -9.86 2.17 -15.15
CA PRO A 151 -9.87 1.62 -13.79
C PRO A 151 -10.48 0.22 -13.63
N MET A 152 -11.05 -0.37 -14.69
CA MET A 152 -11.90 -1.57 -14.56
C MET A 152 -11.13 -2.82 -14.12
N ASP A 153 -9.93 -3.06 -14.66
CA ASP A 153 -9.09 -4.19 -14.26
C ASP A 153 -8.81 -4.15 -12.74
N LEU A 154 -8.50 -2.96 -12.21
CA LEU A 154 -8.25 -2.77 -10.77
C LEU A 154 -9.52 -3.00 -9.94
N VAL A 155 -10.66 -2.50 -10.40
CA VAL A 155 -11.96 -2.70 -9.73
C VAL A 155 -12.29 -4.19 -9.65
N GLU A 156 -12.07 -4.95 -10.71
CA GLU A 156 -12.28 -6.41 -10.73
C GLU A 156 -11.35 -7.14 -9.77
N GLU A 157 -10.07 -6.75 -9.71
CA GLU A 157 -9.11 -7.30 -8.76
C GLU A 157 -9.54 -7.05 -7.31
N LEU A 158 -9.90 -5.81 -6.98
CA LEU A 158 -10.33 -5.42 -5.64
C LEU A 158 -11.65 -6.09 -5.24
N ARG A 159 -12.60 -6.20 -6.18
CA ARG A 159 -13.87 -6.93 -5.97
C ARG A 159 -13.64 -8.38 -5.61
N ARG A 160 -12.74 -9.05 -6.33
CA ARG A 160 -12.41 -10.45 -6.11
C ARG A 160 -11.71 -10.66 -4.77
N GLU A 161 -10.73 -9.82 -4.44
CA GLU A 161 -9.97 -9.92 -3.19
C GLU A 161 -10.88 -9.69 -1.97
N TYR A 162 -11.59 -8.56 -1.94
CA TYR A 162 -12.42 -8.15 -0.81
C TYR A 162 -13.83 -8.76 -0.83
N GLN A 163 -14.11 -9.66 -1.79
CA GLN A 163 -15.38 -10.38 -1.96
C GLN A 163 -16.58 -9.42 -1.99
N LEU A 164 -16.46 -8.33 -2.74
CA LEU A 164 -17.46 -7.28 -2.82
C LEU A 164 -18.58 -7.66 -3.79
N CYS A 165 -19.82 -7.65 -3.30
CA CYS A 165 -21.02 -7.65 -4.13
C CYS A 165 -21.53 -6.21 -4.29
N PHE A 166 -21.80 -5.81 -5.53
CA PHE A 166 -22.54 -4.59 -5.85
C PHE A 166 -23.94 -5.02 -6.29
N ASP A 167 -24.97 -4.52 -5.61
CA ASP A 167 -26.34 -4.69 -6.08
C ASP A 167 -26.51 -3.83 -7.35
N GLU A 168 -26.90 -4.48 -8.46
CA GLU A 168 -27.20 -3.83 -9.75
C GLU A 168 -28.46 -2.95 -9.71
#